data_AF-A0A699JXA9-F1
#
_entry.id   AF-A0A699JXA9-F1
#
_cell.length_a   1.000
_cell.length_b   1.000
_cell.length_c   1.000
_cell.angle_alpha   90.00
_cell.angle_beta   90.00
_cell.angle_gamma   90.00
#
_symmetry.space_group_name_H-M   'P 1'
#
loop_
_entity.id
_entity.type
_entity.pdbx_description
1 polymer ?
#
loop_
_entity_poly.entity_id
_entity_poly.type
_entity_poly.pdbx_seq_one_letter_code
_entity_poly.pdbx_strand_id
1 'polypeptide(L)'
;MTYSIKLQGSSVYSKIDLRSGYHQLRIREEDIPKTDFKTRYYHYEFQVMPFGLTNAPAVFMDLVNRVWKPYLDKFVIFFIDDILIYSKNEKEHEEHLKAILELLKKEELYAKFSKSEFWIPKVQFLSHVIDSQGIHVDLAKIKSVKDWASPKSPTEIRQFLGLAGYYRRFIEGFLKMAKPMTKLTQKEVKFEWGKKQEAAFQFLKQKLCSAPILALPEGSEDFIVHCDTSNKGLGAVLMQREKVISYALRQLKIYEKKNYTTHDLELGAVVFALKIWRHYLYGTKCTVFTDHKSLQHILDQKELNMR
;
A
#
# COMPACT_ATOMS: atom_id res chain seq x y z
N MET A 1 -0.82 2.84 4.01
CA MET A 1 -0.10 3.63 3.00
C MET A 1 -0.70 5.01 3.02
N THR A 2 0.00 5.98 3.62
CA THR A 2 -0.51 7.31 4.00
C THR A 2 -0.32 8.37 2.91
N TYR A 3 0.27 8.00 1.76
CA TYR A 3 0.63 8.94 0.69
C TYR A 3 -0.53 9.25 -0.28
N SER A 4 -1.57 8.41 -0.30
CA SER A 4 -2.76 8.58 -1.16
C SER A 4 -3.54 9.86 -0.85
N ILE A 5 -3.55 10.34 0.40
CA ILE A 5 -4.21 11.61 0.75
C ILE A 5 -3.49 12.80 0.10
N LYS A 6 -2.17 12.69 -0.06
CA LYS A 6 -1.31 13.83 -0.40
C LYS A 6 -1.23 14.09 -1.90
N LEU A 7 -1.41 13.04 -2.70
CA LEU A 7 -1.36 13.11 -4.17
C LEU A 7 -2.64 13.68 -4.79
N GLN A 8 -3.65 13.99 -3.96
CA GLN A 8 -4.95 14.41 -4.42
C GLN A 8 -4.91 15.75 -5.17
N GLY A 9 -5.64 15.84 -6.27
CA GLY A 9 -5.73 17.05 -7.11
C GLY A 9 -4.47 17.32 -7.93
N SER A 10 -3.46 16.43 -7.86
CA SER A 10 -2.25 16.54 -8.68
C SER A 10 -2.53 16.04 -10.09
N SER A 11 -2.04 16.80 -11.07
CA SER A 11 -2.17 16.47 -12.49
C SER A 11 -0.82 16.25 -13.17
N VAL A 12 0.26 16.75 -12.57
CA VAL A 12 1.62 16.68 -13.09
C VAL A 12 2.54 16.05 -12.06
N TYR A 13 3.34 15.10 -12.51
CA TYR A 13 4.26 14.35 -11.68
C TYR A 13 5.68 14.39 -12.26
N SER A 14 6.68 14.34 -11.38
CA SER A 14 8.07 14.05 -11.75
C SER A 14 8.65 13.05 -10.76
N LYS A 15 9.44 12.12 -11.26
CA LYS A 15 10.13 11.10 -10.49
C LYS A 15 11.64 11.26 -10.66
N ILE A 16 12.36 11.42 -9.57
CA ILE A 16 13.82 11.50 -9.56
C ILE A 16 14.38 10.25 -8.85
N ASP A 17 15.23 9.50 -9.55
CA ASP A 17 15.96 8.34 -9.01
C ASP A 17 17.32 8.82 -8.51
N LEU A 18 17.62 8.63 -7.22
CA LEU A 18 18.93 8.95 -6.67
C LEU A 18 19.97 7.92 -7.13
N ARG A 19 21.13 8.41 -7.56
CA ARG A 19 22.21 7.55 -8.04
C ARG A 19 22.84 6.79 -6.87
N SER A 20 22.49 5.51 -6.73
CA SER A 20 23.05 4.67 -5.65
C SER A 20 22.91 5.35 -4.28
N GLY A 21 21.67 5.64 -3.84
CA GLY A 21 21.40 6.56 -2.72
C GLY A 21 22.28 6.33 -1.50
N TYR A 22 22.46 5.08 -1.06
CA TYR A 22 23.34 4.77 0.08
C TYR A 22 24.81 5.15 -0.14
N HIS A 23 25.35 4.94 -1.34
CA HIS A 23 26.74 5.30 -1.65
C HIS A 23 27.00 6.81 -1.61
N GLN A 24 25.97 7.65 -1.48
CA GLN A 24 26.11 9.09 -1.30
C GLN A 24 26.32 9.49 0.16
N LEU A 25 26.11 8.58 1.11
CA LEU A 25 26.30 8.83 2.55
C LEU A 25 27.67 8.35 2.99
N ARG A 26 28.45 9.24 3.62
CA ARG A 26 29.71 8.87 4.25
C ARG A 26 29.48 8.07 5.53
N ILE A 27 30.32 7.05 5.73
CA ILE A 27 30.39 6.33 6.99
C ILE A 27 31.24 7.15 7.96
N ARG A 28 30.88 7.13 9.24
CA ARG A 28 31.69 7.74 10.29
C ARG A 28 33.06 7.06 10.34
N GLU A 29 34.14 7.83 10.49
CA GLU A 29 35.51 7.31 10.35
C GLU A 29 35.80 6.11 11.28
N GLU A 30 35.25 6.11 12.50
CA GLU A 30 35.38 5.01 13.47
C GLU A 30 34.67 3.71 13.06
N ASP A 31 33.71 3.78 12.14
CA ASP A 31 32.91 2.66 11.65
C ASP A 31 33.39 2.12 10.30
N ILE A 32 34.27 2.84 9.59
CA ILE A 32 34.82 2.42 8.28
C ILE A 32 35.47 1.02 8.35
N PRO A 33 36.31 0.69 9.36
CA PRO A 33 36.94 -0.63 9.45
C PRO A 33 35.95 -1.79 9.63
N LYS A 34 34.70 -1.52 10.06
CA LYS A 34 33.65 -2.54 10.22
C LYS A 34 33.03 -2.96 8.88
N THR A 35 33.38 -2.26 7.80
CA THR A 35 32.90 -2.55 6.45
C THR A 35 33.95 -3.24 5.59
N ASP A 36 34.95 -3.85 6.22
CA ASP A 36 36.03 -4.53 5.54
C ASP A 36 35.51 -5.71 4.71
N PHE A 37 36.06 -5.86 3.51
CA PHE A 37 35.81 -7.01 2.67
C PHE A 37 37.09 -7.43 1.96
N LYS A 38 37.20 -8.73 1.72
CA LYS A 38 38.37 -9.35 1.13
C LYS A 38 38.11 -9.75 -0.32
N THR A 39 38.97 -9.31 -1.21
CA THR A 39 39.12 -9.87 -2.56
C THR A 39 40.23 -10.92 -2.55
N ARG A 40 40.43 -11.64 -3.66
CA ARG A 40 41.48 -12.68 -3.78
C ARG A 40 42.88 -12.16 -3.40
N TYR A 41 43.16 -10.88 -3.63
CA TYR A 41 44.50 -10.32 -3.50
C TYR A 41 44.61 -9.22 -2.43
N TYR A 42 43.52 -8.55 -2.07
CA TYR A 42 43.55 -7.36 -1.20
C TYR A 42 42.32 -7.25 -0.29
N HIS A 43 42.48 -6.49 0.78
CA HIS A 43 41.40 -6.05 1.65
C HIS A 43 41.02 -4.60 1.30
N TYR A 44 39.72 -4.32 1.34
CA TYR A 44 39.17 -3.00 1.08
C TYR A 44 38.12 -2.68 2.14
N GLU A 45 37.90 -1.40 2.37
CA GLU A 45 36.89 -0.88 3.29
C GLU A 45 36.03 0.13 2.53
N PHE A 46 34.77 0.25 2.93
CA PHE A 46 33.87 1.23 2.34
C PHE A 46 33.94 2.56 3.09
N GLN A 47 34.24 3.64 2.37
CA GLN A 47 34.17 5.01 2.92
C GLN A 47 32.74 5.58 2.89
N VAL A 48 31.89 5.02 2.04
CA VAL A 48 30.48 5.39 1.86
C VAL A 48 29.60 4.19 2.14
N MET A 49 28.38 4.41 2.58
CA MET A 49 27.49 3.37 3.08
C MET A 49 27.18 2.31 2.00
N PRO A 50 27.70 1.07 2.10
CA PRO A 50 27.45 0.04 1.12
C PRO A 50 26.03 -0.55 1.26
N PHE A 51 25.56 -1.16 0.18
CA PHE A 51 24.37 -2.01 0.23
C PHE A 51 24.59 -3.22 1.14
N GLY A 52 23.55 -3.62 1.86
CA GLY A 52 23.56 -4.81 2.72
C GLY A 52 23.70 -4.52 4.21
N LEU A 53 24.07 -3.29 4.61
CA LEU A 53 24.04 -2.90 6.02
C LEU A 53 22.60 -2.86 6.54
N THR A 54 22.36 -3.50 7.68
CA THR A 54 21.02 -3.62 8.30
C THR A 54 20.37 -2.25 8.56
N ASN A 55 21.16 -1.26 8.95
CA ASN A 55 20.67 0.07 9.31
C ASN A 55 20.73 1.10 8.17
N ALA A 56 21.23 0.73 6.98
CA ALA A 56 21.35 1.67 5.87
C ALA A 56 20.01 2.36 5.51
N PRO A 57 18.87 1.64 5.39
CA PRO A 57 17.59 2.28 5.11
C PRO A 57 17.17 3.28 6.20
N ALA A 58 17.43 2.98 7.47
CA ALA A 58 17.04 3.84 8.58
C ALA A 58 17.85 5.14 8.60
N VAL A 59 19.16 5.06 8.40
CA VAL A 59 20.04 6.23 8.34
C VAL A 59 19.73 7.08 7.10
N PHE A 60 19.42 6.44 5.97
CA PHE A 60 18.99 7.16 4.78
C PHE A 60 17.68 7.92 5.00
N MET A 61 16.69 7.28 5.64
CA MET A 61 15.43 7.95 5.98
C MET A 61 15.63 9.09 6.99
N ASP A 62 16.61 9.01 7.90
CA ASP A 62 16.97 10.11 8.79
C ASP A 62 17.51 11.32 8.01
N LEU A 63 18.45 11.10 7.08
CA LEU A 63 18.94 12.14 6.18
C LEU A 63 17.77 12.82 5.43
N VAL A 64 16.88 12.00 4.88
CA VAL A 64 15.70 12.48 4.15
C VAL A 64 14.82 13.35 5.02
N ASN A 65 14.48 12.88 6.22
CA ASN A 65 13.66 13.62 7.16
C ASN A 65 14.30 14.93 7.61
N ARG A 66 15.63 15.00 7.67
CA ARG A 66 16.36 16.21 8.06
C ARG A 66 16.42 17.24 6.92
N VAL A 67 16.74 16.79 5.71
CA VAL A 67 16.98 17.66 4.55
C VAL A 67 15.67 18.09 3.87
N TRP A 68 14.73 17.16 3.69
CA TRP A 68 13.47 17.43 2.97
C TRP A 68 12.31 17.81 3.87
N LYS A 69 12.49 17.86 5.20
CA LYS A 69 11.43 18.24 6.17
C LYS A 69 10.52 19.38 5.72
N PRO A 70 11.02 20.47 5.10
CA PRO A 70 10.18 21.59 4.68
C PRO A 70 9.23 21.28 3.53
N TYR A 71 9.56 20.26 2.72
CA TYR A 71 8.89 19.90 1.46
C TYR A 71 8.15 18.56 1.54
N LEU A 72 8.56 17.69 2.47
CA LEU A 72 7.89 16.42 2.75
C LEU A 72 6.42 16.68 3.00
N ASP A 73 5.60 15.84 2.37
CA ASP A 73 4.15 15.83 2.54
C ASP A 73 3.39 17.08 2.04
N LYS A 74 4.09 18.04 1.43
CA LYS A 74 3.46 19.18 0.73
C LYS A 74 3.34 18.94 -0.76
N PHE A 75 4.48 18.61 -1.39
CA PHE A 75 4.56 18.31 -2.83
C PHE A 75 5.63 17.26 -3.17
N VAL A 76 6.27 16.69 -2.14
CA VAL A 76 7.25 15.61 -2.28
C VAL A 76 6.87 14.42 -1.40
N ILE A 77 6.96 13.23 -1.99
CA ILE A 77 6.98 11.95 -1.28
C ILE A 77 8.31 11.28 -1.58
N PHE A 78 8.96 10.80 -0.53
CA PHE A 78 10.25 10.16 -0.63
C PHE A 78 10.13 8.68 -0.25
N PHE A 79 10.70 7.80 -1.06
CA PHE A 79 10.75 6.38 -0.77
C PHE A 79 12.08 5.77 -1.20
N ILE A 80 12.99 5.59 -0.23
CA ILE A 80 14.34 5.08 -0.49
C ILE A 80 14.95 5.88 -1.66
N ASP A 81 15.34 5.26 -2.77
CA ASP A 81 16.03 5.97 -3.84
C ASP A 81 15.09 6.81 -4.74
N ASP A 82 13.77 6.68 -4.61
CA ASP A 82 12.79 7.36 -5.45
C ASP A 82 12.20 8.61 -4.78
N ILE A 83 12.37 9.76 -5.43
CA ILE A 83 11.72 11.03 -5.09
C ILE A 83 10.54 11.23 -6.03
N LEU A 84 9.33 11.29 -5.48
CA LEU A 84 8.12 11.65 -6.21
C LEU A 84 7.74 13.09 -5.92
N ILE A 85 7.70 13.91 -6.96
CA ILE A 85 7.23 15.30 -6.94
C ILE A 85 5.86 15.33 -7.61
N TYR A 86 4.89 16.00 -6.99
CA TYR A 86 3.53 16.10 -7.50
C TYR A 86 3.01 17.55 -7.37
N SER A 87 2.26 17.99 -8.37
CA SER A 87 1.71 19.36 -8.42
C SER A 87 0.34 19.39 -9.08
N LYS A 88 -0.47 20.41 -8.77
CA LYS A 88 -1.82 20.56 -9.32
C LYS A 88 -1.83 21.06 -10.76
N ASN A 89 -0.85 21.88 -11.13
CA ASN A 89 -0.69 22.45 -12.45
C ASN A 89 0.79 22.55 -12.83
N GLU A 90 1.04 22.82 -14.12
CA GLU A 90 2.39 22.89 -14.66
C GLU A 90 3.24 24.02 -14.07
N LYS A 91 2.65 25.19 -13.77
CA LYS A 91 3.38 26.33 -13.21
C LYS A 91 3.92 26.04 -11.81
N GLU A 92 3.06 25.52 -10.92
CA GLU A 92 3.47 25.03 -9.60
C GLU A 92 4.52 23.92 -9.71
N HIS A 93 4.41 23.07 -10.74
CA HIS A 93 5.39 22.00 -10.96
C HIS A 93 6.78 22.51 -11.30
N GLU A 94 6.88 23.59 -12.08
CA GLU A 94 8.16 24.24 -12.36
C GLU A 94 8.85 24.72 -11.08
N GLU A 95 8.09 25.42 -10.22
CA GLU A 95 8.58 25.95 -8.96
C GLU A 95 9.01 24.81 -8.00
N HIS A 96 8.17 23.79 -7.86
CA HIS A 96 8.47 22.61 -7.04
C HIS A 96 9.71 21.87 -7.53
N LEU A 97 9.83 21.64 -8.85
CA LEU A 97 10.96 20.95 -9.43
C LEU A 97 12.25 21.73 -9.24
N LYS A 98 12.20 23.06 -9.47
CA LYS A 98 13.35 23.95 -9.25
C LYS A 98 13.84 23.91 -7.80
N ALA A 99 12.92 24.01 -6.83
CA ALA A 99 13.27 23.94 -5.41
C ALA A 99 13.95 22.61 -5.04
N ILE A 100 13.48 21.48 -5.58
CA ILE A 100 14.08 20.17 -5.31
C ILE A 100 15.44 20.00 -5.99
N LEU A 101 15.61 20.48 -7.21
CA LEU A 101 16.91 20.44 -7.90
C LEU A 101 17.95 21.35 -7.21
N GLU A 102 17.54 22.53 -6.73
CA GLU A 102 18.41 23.41 -5.95
C GLU A 102 18.81 22.77 -4.61
N LEU A 103 17.87 22.09 -3.93
CA LEU A 103 18.17 21.35 -2.70
C LEU A 103 19.14 20.19 -2.94
N LEU A 104 18.92 19.40 -4.00
CA LEU A 104 19.83 18.32 -4.39
C LEU A 104 21.24 18.85 -4.66
N LYS A 105 21.35 19.98 -5.36
CA LYS A 105 22.63 20.64 -5.61
C LYS A 105 23.30 21.13 -4.32
N LYS A 106 22.54 21.72 -3.41
CA LYS A 106 23.05 22.25 -2.13
C LYS A 106 23.60 21.14 -1.23
N GLU A 107 22.91 20.02 -1.17
CA GLU A 107 23.26 18.88 -0.32
C GLU A 107 24.19 17.87 -1.01
N GLU A 108 24.67 18.21 -2.22
CA GLU A 108 25.56 17.38 -3.04
C GLU A 108 25.00 15.97 -3.31
N LEU A 109 23.69 15.88 -3.49
CA LEU A 109 23.01 14.63 -3.79
C LEU A 109 22.74 14.50 -5.29
N TYR A 110 23.19 13.38 -5.84
CA TYR A 110 23.21 13.14 -7.28
C TYR A 110 22.06 12.24 -7.69
N ALA A 111 21.29 12.71 -8.67
CA ALA A 111 20.27 11.93 -9.34
C ALA A 111 20.81 11.19 -10.56
N LYS A 112 20.20 10.07 -10.91
CA LYS A 112 20.43 9.36 -12.16
C LYS A 112 19.42 9.81 -13.20
N PHE A 113 19.84 10.74 -14.06
CA PHE A 113 18.98 11.32 -15.11
C PHE A 113 18.35 10.24 -16.01
N SER A 114 19.09 9.20 -16.38
CA SER A 114 18.59 8.12 -17.25
C SER A 114 17.42 7.30 -16.68
N LYS A 115 17.15 7.40 -15.38
CA LYS A 115 16.06 6.72 -14.68
C LYS A 115 15.01 7.69 -14.11
N SER A 116 15.25 8.98 -14.28
CA SER A 116 14.34 10.03 -13.80
C SER A 116 13.36 10.38 -14.92
N GLU A 117 12.12 10.65 -14.55
CA GLU A 117 11.03 10.99 -15.46
C GLU A 117 10.46 12.34 -15.03
N PHE A 118 10.25 13.27 -15.96
CA PHE A 118 9.81 14.63 -15.64
C PHE A 118 8.54 14.99 -16.41
N TRP A 119 7.68 15.80 -15.80
CA TRP A 119 6.48 16.36 -16.45
C TRP A 119 5.53 15.30 -17.03
N ILE A 120 5.32 14.21 -16.29
CA ILE A 120 4.45 13.12 -16.73
C ILE A 120 3.05 13.24 -16.12
N PRO A 121 1.99 12.96 -16.90
CA PRO A 121 0.60 12.99 -16.41
C PRO A 121 0.23 11.77 -15.56
N LYS A 122 1.03 10.70 -15.67
CA LYS A 122 0.90 9.45 -14.91
C LYS A 122 2.27 8.96 -14.49
N VAL A 123 2.40 8.47 -13.26
CA VAL A 123 3.69 8.03 -12.70
C VAL A 123 3.55 6.65 -12.07
N GLN A 124 4.56 5.80 -12.26
CA GLN A 124 4.65 4.53 -11.55
C GLN A 124 5.43 4.72 -10.25
N PHE A 125 4.74 4.56 -9.11
CA PHE A 125 5.32 4.72 -7.79
C PHE A 125 4.83 3.63 -6.84
N LEU A 126 5.75 3.01 -6.10
CA LEU A 126 5.42 1.96 -5.11
C LEU A 126 4.53 0.84 -5.66
N SER A 127 4.81 0.34 -6.86
CA SER A 127 4.01 -0.70 -7.56
C SER A 127 2.57 -0.30 -7.90
N HIS A 128 2.26 0.99 -7.93
CA HIS A 128 0.99 1.52 -8.41
C HIS A 128 1.25 2.52 -9.53
N VAL A 129 0.28 2.71 -10.41
CA VAL A 129 0.28 3.82 -11.36
C VAL A 129 -0.65 4.89 -10.80
N ILE A 130 -0.19 6.14 -10.76
CA ILE A 130 -0.91 7.26 -10.17
C ILE A 130 -1.14 8.27 -11.28
N ASP A 131 -2.37 8.75 -11.41
CA ASP A 131 -2.75 9.84 -12.31
C ASP A 131 -3.75 10.78 -11.62
N SER A 132 -4.30 11.73 -12.38
CA SER A 132 -5.29 12.69 -11.87
C SER A 132 -6.62 12.06 -11.46
N GLN A 133 -6.95 10.84 -11.93
CA GLN A 133 -8.17 10.13 -11.60
C GLN A 133 -8.03 9.30 -10.32
N GLY A 134 -6.84 8.76 -10.06
CA GLY A 134 -6.53 8.12 -8.80
C GLY A 134 -5.39 7.11 -8.88
N ILE A 135 -5.53 6.04 -8.10
CA ILE A 135 -4.53 4.97 -8.02
C ILE A 135 -5.01 3.78 -8.84
N HIS A 136 -4.14 3.35 -9.73
CA HIS A 136 -4.29 2.21 -10.62
C HIS A 136 -3.34 1.09 -10.24
N VAL A 137 -3.74 -0.12 -10.58
CA VAL A 137 -2.85 -1.28 -10.53
C VAL A 137 -1.82 -1.16 -11.66
N ASP A 138 -0.57 -1.50 -11.37
CA ASP A 138 0.51 -1.51 -12.36
C ASP A 138 0.20 -2.46 -13.54
N LEU A 139 0.11 -1.90 -14.75
CA LEU A 139 -0.17 -2.62 -15.99
C LEU A 139 0.84 -3.73 -16.28
N ALA A 140 2.11 -3.56 -15.89
CA ALA A 140 3.12 -4.60 -16.07
C ALA A 140 2.79 -5.83 -15.22
N LYS A 141 2.36 -5.62 -13.97
CA LYS A 141 1.91 -6.71 -13.09
C LYS A 141 0.59 -7.30 -13.53
N ILE A 142 -0.33 -6.49 -14.10
CA ILE A 142 -1.58 -7.00 -14.69
C ILE A 142 -1.27 -7.96 -15.84
N LYS A 143 -0.33 -7.63 -16.73
CA LYS A 143 0.09 -8.54 -17.82
C LYS A 143 0.62 -9.87 -17.27
N SER A 144 1.53 -9.81 -16.29
CA SER A 144 2.04 -11.03 -15.64
C SER A 144 0.94 -11.87 -14.99
N VAL A 145 -0.07 -11.23 -14.38
CA VAL A 145 -1.24 -11.93 -13.82
C VAL A 145 -2.12 -12.53 -14.92
N LYS A 146 -2.34 -11.81 -16.02
CA LYS A 146 -3.16 -12.27 -17.16
C LYS A 146 -2.57 -13.54 -17.79
N ASP A 147 -1.26 -13.61 -17.91
CA ASP A 147 -0.57 -14.75 -18.52
C ASP A 147 -0.22 -15.86 -17.51
N TRP A 148 -0.57 -15.67 -16.23
CA TRP A 148 -0.27 -16.63 -15.16
C TRP A 148 -0.98 -17.96 -15.38
N ALA A 149 -0.22 -19.06 -15.47
CA ALA A 149 -0.76 -20.41 -15.66
C ALA A 149 -1.41 -20.95 -14.37
N SER A 150 -2.39 -21.85 -14.49
CA SER A 150 -3.07 -22.42 -13.34
C SER A 150 -2.08 -23.08 -12.36
N PRO A 151 -2.10 -22.72 -11.06
CA PRO A 151 -1.18 -23.24 -10.06
C PRO A 151 -1.20 -24.77 -9.96
N LYS A 152 -0.03 -25.39 -9.98
CA LYS A 152 0.14 -26.85 -9.86
C LYS A 152 0.63 -27.29 -8.49
N SER A 153 0.97 -26.34 -7.62
CA SER A 153 1.48 -26.62 -6.27
C SER A 153 0.93 -25.66 -5.21
N PRO A 154 0.90 -26.06 -3.92
CA PRO A 154 0.56 -25.15 -2.83
C PRO A 154 1.46 -23.91 -2.77
N THR A 155 2.73 -24.03 -3.19
CA THR A 155 3.70 -22.93 -3.25
C THR A 155 3.30 -21.89 -4.29
N GLU A 156 2.93 -22.32 -5.50
CA GLU A 156 2.45 -21.43 -6.56
C GLU A 156 1.14 -20.74 -6.15
N ILE A 157 0.24 -21.44 -5.45
CA ILE A 157 -0.96 -20.81 -4.88
C ILE A 157 -0.57 -19.71 -3.90
N ARG A 158 0.39 -19.94 -3.00
CA ARG A 158 0.85 -18.92 -2.04
C ARG A 158 1.47 -17.71 -2.74
N GLN A 159 2.26 -17.94 -3.80
CA GLN A 159 2.84 -16.85 -4.61
C GLN A 159 1.74 -16.00 -5.26
N PHE A 160 0.77 -16.64 -5.92
CA PHE A 160 -0.36 -15.94 -6.54
C PHE A 160 -1.20 -15.19 -5.50
N LEU A 161 -1.58 -15.84 -4.40
CA LEU A 161 -2.36 -15.22 -3.34
C LEU A 161 -1.60 -14.10 -2.61
N GLY A 162 -0.27 -14.16 -2.55
CA GLY A 162 0.56 -13.09 -2.02
C GLY A 162 0.47 -11.83 -2.89
N LEU A 163 0.62 -11.98 -4.21
CA LEU A 163 0.50 -10.87 -5.16
C LEU A 163 -0.94 -10.34 -5.22
N ALA A 164 -1.92 -11.22 -5.36
CA ALA A 164 -3.33 -10.84 -5.40
C ALA A 164 -3.78 -10.21 -4.06
N GLY A 165 -3.21 -10.67 -2.95
CA GLY A 165 -3.40 -10.12 -1.61
C GLY A 165 -2.88 -8.69 -1.46
N TYR A 166 -1.80 -8.32 -2.15
CA TYR A 166 -1.31 -6.93 -2.20
C TYR A 166 -2.35 -5.99 -2.81
N TYR A 167 -3.05 -6.45 -3.84
CA TYR A 167 -4.12 -5.72 -4.52
C TYR A 167 -5.52 -5.99 -3.98
N ARG A 168 -5.66 -6.67 -2.83
CA ARG A 168 -6.97 -7.02 -2.23
C ARG A 168 -7.89 -5.81 -2.06
N ARG A 169 -7.32 -4.61 -1.87
CA ARG A 169 -8.06 -3.36 -1.68
C ARG A 169 -8.76 -2.84 -2.93
N PHE A 170 -8.45 -3.40 -4.11
CA PHE A 170 -9.10 -3.12 -5.39
C PHE A 170 -10.19 -4.14 -5.72
N ILE A 171 -10.26 -5.25 -4.98
CA ILE A 171 -11.12 -6.39 -5.31
C ILE A 171 -12.18 -6.58 -4.23
N GLU A 172 -13.41 -6.25 -4.58
CA GLU A 172 -14.57 -6.55 -3.75
C GLU A 172 -14.69 -8.06 -3.49
N GLY A 173 -14.91 -8.45 -2.23
CA GLY A 173 -15.12 -9.86 -1.86
C GLY A 173 -13.91 -10.78 -2.01
N PHE A 174 -12.68 -10.24 -2.15
CA PHE A 174 -11.44 -11.00 -2.36
C PHE A 174 -11.31 -12.27 -1.50
N LEU A 175 -11.58 -12.18 -0.20
CA LEU A 175 -11.44 -13.31 0.72
C LEU A 175 -12.46 -14.43 0.49
N LYS A 176 -13.68 -14.10 0.05
CA LYS A 176 -14.71 -15.10 -0.29
C LYS A 176 -14.24 -15.91 -1.51
N MET A 177 -13.63 -15.23 -2.49
CA MET A 177 -13.13 -15.82 -3.73
C MET A 177 -11.81 -16.59 -3.57
N ALA A 178 -10.88 -16.08 -2.76
CA ALA A 178 -9.59 -16.73 -2.52
C ALA A 178 -9.70 -17.99 -1.64
N LYS A 179 -10.84 -18.21 -0.97
CA LYS A 179 -11.02 -19.27 0.02
C LYS A 179 -10.77 -20.70 -0.51
N PRO A 180 -11.27 -21.12 -1.69
CA PRO A 180 -11.03 -22.45 -2.22
C PRO A 180 -9.53 -22.72 -2.43
N MET A 181 -8.78 -21.71 -2.86
CA MET A 181 -7.32 -21.79 -3.05
C MET A 181 -6.57 -21.73 -1.71
N THR A 182 -7.00 -20.87 -0.78
CA THR A 182 -6.39 -20.76 0.55
C THR A 182 -6.50 -22.08 1.33
N LYS A 183 -7.57 -22.86 1.11
CA LYS A 183 -7.71 -24.19 1.72
C LYS A 183 -6.62 -25.16 1.26
N LEU A 184 -6.20 -25.09 0.00
CA LEU A 184 -5.16 -25.94 -0.58
C LEU A 184 -3.74 -25.60 -0.10
N THR A 185 -3.54 -24.50 0.64
CA THR A 185 -2.23 -24.13 1.18
C THR A 185 -2.00 -24.60 2.61
N GLN A 186 -3.00 -25.23 3.24
CA GLN A 186 -2.95 -25.74 4.62
C GLN A 186 -2.18 -27.06 4.69
N LYS A 187 -1.43 -27.28 5.79
CA LYS A 187 -0.50 -28.42 5.93
C LYS A 187 -1.17 -29.80 5.89
N GLU A 188 -2.45 -29.89 6.25
CA GLU A 188 -3.19 -31.16 6.36
C GLU A 188 -4.18 -31.39 5.20
N VAL A 189 -4.11 -30.59 4.14
CA VAL A 189 -5.03 -30.68 3.00
C VAL A 189 -4.30 -31.24 1.78
N LYS A 190 -4.80 -32.36 1.25
CA LYS A 190 -4.31 -32.91 -0.03
C LYS A 190 -4.54 -31.90 -1.15
N PHE A 191 -3.52 -31.68 -1.96
CA PHE A 191 -3.60 -30.77 -3.09
C PHE A 191 -4.46 -31.39 -4.20
N GLU A 192 -5.69 -30.87 -4.36
CA GLU A 192 -6.61 -31.26 -5.42
C GLU A 192 -7.13 -30.00 -6.11
N TRP A 193 -6.58 -29.72 -7.29
CA TRP A 193 -6.98 -28.59 -8.11
C TRP A 193 -8.21 -28.95 -8.96
N GLY A 194 -9.39 -28.60 -8.47
CA GLY A 194 -10.67 -28.89 -9.13
C GLY A 194 -11.26 -27.69 -9.87
N LYS A 195 -12.44 -27.89 -10.46
CA LYS A 195 -13.21 -26.85 -11.19
C LYS A 195 -13.50 -25.61 -10.33
N LYS A 196 -13.73 -25.79 -9.03
CA LYS A 196 -14.02 -24.67 -8.10
C LYS A 196 -12.80 -23.77 -7.89
N GLN A 197 -11.62 -24.35 -7.80
CA GLN A 197 -10.36 -23.62 -7.64
C GLN A 197 -9.96 -22.93 -8.94
N GLU A 198 -10.10 -23.62 -10.07
CA GLU A 198 -9.86 -23.03 -11.39
C GLU A 198 -10.79 -21.85 -11.66
N ALA A 199 -12.10 -21.99 -11.39
CA ALA A 199 -13.05 -20.89 -11.53
C ALA A 199 -12.70 -19.70 -10.63
N ALA A 200 -12.33 -19.95 -9.38
CA ALA A 200 -11.90 -18.90 -8.46
C ALA A 200 -10.61 -18.20 -8.92
N PHE A 201 -9.66 -18.95 -9.46
CA PHE A 201 -8.41 -18.45 -10.01
C PHE A 201 -8.65 -17.55 -11.23
N GLN A 202 -9.41 -18.02 -12.22
CA GLN A 202 -9.73 -17.24 -13.41
C GLN A 202 -10.55 -15.98 -13.09
N PHE A 203 -11.51 -16.09 -12.16
CA PHE A 203 -12.29 -14.93 -11.75
C PHE A 203 -11.44 -13.88 -11.03
N LEU A 204 -10.50 -14.29 -10.17
CA LEU A 204 -9.57 -13.36 -9.53
C LEU A 204 -8.60 -12.72 -10.53
N LYS A 205 -8.13 -13.47 -11.53
CA LYS A 205 -7.36 -12.90 -12.66
C LYS A 205 -8.18 -11.83 -13.39
N GLN A 206 -9.43 -12.13 -13.73
CA GLN A 206 -10.31 -11.18 -14.40
C GLN A 206 -10.52 -9.91 -13.57
N LYS A 207 -10.81 -10.03 -12.27
CA LYS A 207 -11.00 -8.89 -11.37
C LYS A 207 -9.74 -8.06 -11.15
N LEU A 208 -8.56 -8.69 -11.16
CA LEU A 208 -7.27 -7.97 -11.13
C LEU A 208 -7.04 -7.19 -12.43
N CYS A 209 -7.43 -7.75 -13.58
CA CYS A 209 -7.30 -7.10 -14.89
C CYS A 209 -8.33 -5.99 -15.10
N SER A 210 -9.53 -6.13 -14.54
CA SER A 210 -10.63 -5.16 -14.61
C SER A 210 -10.74 -4.31 -13.34
N ALA A 211 -9.67 -4.23 -12.55
CA ALA A 211 -9.73 -3.65 -11.21
C ALA A 211 -10.21 -2.18 -11.31
N PRO A 212 -11.20 -1.76 -10.51
CA PRO A 212 -11.67 -0.39 -10.51
C PRO A 212 -10.56 0.56 -10.04
N ILE A 213 -10.59 1.77 -10.57
CA ILE A 213 -9.74 2.87 -10.11
C ILE A 213 -10.13 3.19 -8.67
N LEU A 214 -9.17 3.12 -7.75
CA LEU A 214 -9.41 3.61 -6.38
C LEU A 214 -9.20 5.13 -6.39
N ALA A 215 -10.24 5.86 -5.98
CA ALA A 215 -10.14 7.30 -5.87
C ALA A 215 -9.20 7.68 -4.73
N LEU A 216 -8.44 8.74 -4.94
CA LEU A 216 -7.70 9.40 -3.86
C LEU A 216 -8.73 10.10 -2.97
N PRO A 217 -8.62 9.97 -1.63
CA PRO A 217 -9.54 10.65 -0.72
C PRO A 217 -9.39 12.16 -0.85
N GLU A 218 -10.53 12.87 -0.80
CA GLU A 218 -10.66 14.30 -0.97
C GLU A 218 -10.94 15.04 0.34
N GLY A 219 -9.89 15.59 0.94
CA GLY A 219 -10.01 16.26 2.24
C GLY A 219 -10.38 15.29 3.38
N SER A 220 -11.02 15.82 4.41
CA SER A 220 -11.29 15.13 5.69
C SER A 220 -12.78 14.91 5.98
N GLU A 221 -13.65 15.18 5.01
CA GLU A 221 -15.10 15.17 5.20
C GLU A 221 -15.76 14.07 4.36
N ASP A 222 -17.03 13.76 4.64
CA ASP A 222 -17.84 12.84 3.83
C ASP A 222 -17.30 11.40 3.71
N PHE A 223 -16.50 10.93 4.68
CA PHE A 223 -16.11 9.53 4.71
C PHE A 223 -17.31 8.65 5.06
N ILE A 224 -17.61 7.72 4.18
CA ILE A 224 -18.66 6.74 4.33
C ILE A 224 -18.02 5.36 4.45
N VAL A 225 -18.35 4.65 5.52
CA VAL A 225 -17.89 3.29 5.76
C VAL A 225 -19.09 2.36 5.67
N HIS A 226 -19.10 1.47 4.69
CA HIS A 226 -20.06 0.37 4.65
C HIS A 226 -19.43 -0.85 5.30
N CYS A 227 -20.09 -1.42 6.30
CA CYS A 227 -19.71 -2.67 6.96
C CYS A 227 -20.74 -3.75 6.61
N ASP A 228 -20.23 -4.95 6.35
CA ASP A 228 -21.03 -6.15 6.10
C ASP A 228 -20.38 -7.32 6.84
N THR A 229 -21.17 -8.15 7.50
CA THR A 229 -20.68 -9.41 8.05
C THR A 229 -21.38 -10.61 7.50
N SER A 230 -20.61 -11.70 7.49
CA SER A 230 -21.13 -13.00 7.14
C SER A 230 -20.57 -14.03 8.11
N ASN A 231 -21.24 -15.18 8.20
CA ASN A 231 -20.76 -16.36 8.94
C ASN A 231 -19.38 -16.89 8.48
N LYS A 232 -18.75 -16.24 7.50
CA LYS A 232 -17.46 -16.58 6.90
C LYS A 232 -16.39 -15.50 7.10
N GLY A 233 -16.75 -14.25 7.41
CA GLY A 233 -15.81 -13.13 7.38
C GLY A 233 -16.47 -11.77 7.58
N LEU A 234 -15.64 -10.79 7.95
CA LEU A 234 -15.97 -9.37 8.04
C LEU A 234 -15.55 -8.67 6.74
N GLY A 235 -16.42 -7.80 6.23
CA GLY A 235 -16.15 -6.93 5.10
C GLY A 235 -16.42 -5.48 5.44
N ALA A 236 -15.65 -4.59 4.83
CA ALA A 236 -15.91 -3.18 4.86
C ALA A 236 -15.47 -2.50 3.56
N VAL A 237 -16.13 -1.41 3.21
CA VAL A 237 -15.79 -0.53 2.09
C VAL A 237 -15.68 0.89 2.61
N LEU A 238 -14.55 1.55 2.35
CA LEU A 238 -14.38 2.97 2.58
C LEU A 238 -14.67 3.71 1.27
N MET A 239 -15.64 4.62 1.34
CA MET A 239 -16.10 5.46 0.25
C MET A 239 -16.07 6.92 0.66
N GLN A 240 -16.03 7.79 -0.34
CA GLN A 240 -16.19 9.23 -0.15
C GLN A 240 -16.81 9.81 -1.41
N ARG A 241 -17.89 10.59 -1.25
CA ARG A 241 -18.63 11.20 -2.38
C ARG A 241 -18.90 10.22 -3.52
N GLU A 242 -19.47 9.05 -3.16
CA GLU A 242 -19.80 7.93 -4.05
C GLU A 242 -18.61 7.22 -4.72
N LYS A 243 -17.37 7.63 -4.45
CA LYS A 243 -16.17 6.98 -4.97
C LYS A 243 -15.57 6.01 -3.95
N VAL A 244 -15.09 4.87 -4.42
CA VAL A 244 -14.45 3.87 -3.56
C VAL A 244 -12.98 4.22 -3.35
N ILE A 245 -12.59 4.36 -2.08
CA ILE A 245 -11.20 4.60 -1.67
C ILE A 245 -10.48 3.28 -1.37
N SER A 246 -11.15 2.35 -0.68
CA SER A 246 -10.51 1.10 -0.25
C SER A 246 -11.52 0.03 0.14
N TYR A 247 -11.26 -1.21 -0.26
CA TYR A 247 -11.91 -2.40 0.30
C TYR A 247 -11.08 -3.01 1.45
N ALA A 248 -11.72 -3.40 2.55
CA ALA A 248 -11.12 -4.12 3.66
C ALA A 248 -11.91 -5.40 3.96
N LEU A 249 -11.20 -6.53 4.11
CA LEU A 249 -11.80 -7.83 4.34
C LEU A 249 -10.97 -8.61 5.36
N ARG A 250 -11.62 -9.36 6.25
CA ARG A 250 -10.97 -10.28 7.22
C ARG A 250 -11.77 -11.58 7.37
N GLN A 251 -11.08 -12.73 7.37
CA GLN A 251 -11.71 -13.99 7.72
C GLN A 251 -11.90 -14.10 9.23
N LEU A 252 -13.06 -14.63 9.65
CA LEU A 252 -13.31 -14.92 11.06
C LEU A 252 -12.45 -16.10 11.51
N LYS A 253 -11.86 -15.96 12.69
CA LYS A 253 -11.15 -17.05 13.36
C LYS A 253 -12.17 -18.06 13.91
N ILE A 254 -11.71 -19.29 14.16
CA ILE A 254 -12.59 -20.40 14.58
C ILE A 254 -13.32 -20.08 15.89
N TYR A 255 -12.64 -19.45 16.85
CA TYR A 255 -13.26 -19.04 18.12
C TYR A 255 -14.25 -17.90 17.92
N GLU A 256 -13.95 -16.92 17.06
CA GLU A 256 -14.86 -15.81 16.77
C GLU A 256 -16.17 -16.34 16.19
N LYS A 257 -16.09 -17.31 15.28
CA LYS A 257 -17.26 -17.94 14.67
C LYS A 257 -18.12 -18.75 15.65
N LYS A 258 -17.51 -19.32 16.69
CA LYS A 258 -18.22 -20.17 17.67
C LYS A 258 -18.79 -19.37 18.85
N ASN A 259 -18.12 -18.29 19.23
CA ASN A 259 -18.39 -17.61 20.50
C ASN A 259 -19.12 -16.27 20.34
N TYR A 260 -19.09 -15.66 19.15
CA TYR A 260 -19.74 -14.37 18.90
C TYR A 260 -21.06 -14.54 18.19
N THR A 261 -22.05 -13.76 18.64
CA THR A 261 -23.34 -13.64 17.97
C THR A 261 -23.21 -12.78 16.72
N THR A 262 -24.20 -12.83 15.81
CA THR A 262 -24.21 -11.97 14.62
C THR A 262 -24.08 -10.49 14.97
N HIS A 263 -24.67 -10.05 16.07
CA HIS A 263 -24.55 -8.69 16.59
C HIS A 263 -23.09 -8.31 16.92
N ASP A 264 -22.38 -9.17 17.64
CA ASP A 264 -20.98 -8.92 18.04
C ASP A 264 -20.03 -8.98 16.84
N LEU A 265 -20.36 -9.82 15.85
CA LEU A 265 -19.62 -9.90 14.59
C LEU A 265 -19.78 -8.61 13.79
N GLU A 266 -21.01 -8.08 13.68
CA GLU A 266 -21.32 -6.80 13.03
C GLU A 266 -20.57 -5.64 13.69
N LEU A 267 -20.60 -5.55 15.02
CA LEU A 267 -19.79 -4.58 15.76
C LEU A 267 -18.28 -4.80 15.50
N GLY A 268 -17.85 -6.06 15.44
CA GLY A 268 -16.49 -6.44 15.09
C GLY A 268 -16.06 -5.96 13.69
N ALA A 269 -16.96 -5.92 12.71
CA ALA A 269 -16.68 -5.35 11.38
C ALA A 269 -16.48 -3.84 11.44
N VAL A 270 -17.31 -3.13 12.20
CA VAL A 270 -17.16 -1.68 12.41
C VAL A 270 -15.82 -1.38 13.08
N VAL A 271 -15.51 -2.06 14.19
CA VAL A 271 -14.21 -1.89 14.88
C VAL A 271 -13.04 -2.25 13.97
N PHE A 272 -13.16 -3.30 13.18
CA PHE A 272 -12.15 -3.69 12.20
C PHE A 272 -11.92 -2.62 11.13
N ALA A 273 -12.99 -2.06 10.57
CA ALA A 273 -12.93 -0.98 9.58
C ALA A 273 -12.27 0.27 10.16
N LEU A 274 -12.71 0.72 11.34
CA LEU A 274 -12.16 1.88 12.03
C LEU A 274 -10.68 1.71 12.39
N LYS A 275 -10.26 0.51 12.82
CA LYS A 275 -8.84 0.22 13.12
C LYS A 275 -7.98 0.24 11.86
N ILE A 276 -8.43 -0.37 10.77
CA ILE A 276 -7.68 -0.39 9.50
C ILE A 276 -7.54 1.02 8.94
N TRP A 277 -8.63 1.76 8.87
CA TRP A 277 -8.67 3.10 8.29
C TRP A 277 -8.51 4.21 9.31
N ARG A 278 -7.93 3.92 10.48
CA ARG A 278 -7.61 4.92 11.49
C ARG A 278 -6.83 6.09 10.89
N HIS A 279 -5.94 5.83 9.94
CA HIS A 279 -5.16 6.86 9.25
C HIS A 279 -5.98 7.80 8.35
N TYR A 280 -7.21 7.44 7.97
CA TYR A 280 -8.15 8.30 7.25
C TYR A 280 -9.24 8.89 8.16
N LEU A 281 -9.72 8.08 9.13
CA LEU A 281 -10.92 8.37 9.91
C LEU A 281 -10.63 9.08 11.24
N TYR A 282 -9.36 9.16 11.66
CA TYR A 282 -9.03 9.76 12.95
C TYR A 282 -9.20 11.28 12.90
N GLY A 283 -10.05 11.81 13.80
CA GLY A 283 -10.33 13.24 13.89
C GLY A 283 -11.32 13.75 12.83
N THR A 284 -11.95 12.87 12.05
CA THR A 284 -12.91 13.24 11.00
C THR A 284 -14.31 12.75 11.32
N LYS A 285 -15.34 13.47 10.83
CA LYS A 285 -16.72 12.98 10.88
C LYS A 285 -16.87 11.93 9.79
N CYS A 286 -17.26 10.72 10.17
CA CYS A 286 -17.55 9.64 9.23
C CYS A 286 -18.93 9.04 9.50
N THR A 287 -19.58 8.56 8.45
CA THR A 287 -20.88 7.89 8.52
C THR A 287 -20.64 6.40 8.34
N VAL A 288 -21.04 5.60 9.32
CA VAL A 288 -20.93 4.13 9.24
C VAL A 288 -22.29 3.54 8.94
N PHE A 289 -22.39 2.81 7.82
CA PHE A 289 -23.54 2.01 7.46
C PHE A 289 -23.29 0.54 7.81
N THR A 290 -24.22 -0.05 8.53
CA THR A 290 -24.30 -1.48 8.85
C THR A 290 -25.75 -1.91 8.65
N ASP A 291 -25.95 -3.16 8.24
CA ASP A 291 -27.27 -3.75 8.03
C ASP A 291 -27.98 -4.12 9.35
N HIS A 292 -27.29 -4.01 10.49
CA HIS A 292 -27.81 -4.39 11.80
C HIS A 292 -28.34 -3.19 12.60
N LYS A 293 -29.66 -2.97 12.56
CA LYS A 293 -30.36 -1.84 13.22
C LYS A 293 -30.00 -1.64 14.70
N SER A 294 -29.73 -2.72 15.43
CA SER A 294 -29.39 -2.67 16.86
C SER A 294 -28.12 -1.85 17.17
N LEU A 295 -27.19 -1.76 16.22
CA LEU A 295 -25.93 -1.03 16.41
C LEU A 295 -26.12 0.49 16.41
N GLN A 296 -27.27 1.01 15.94
CA GLN A 296 -27.59 2.43 16.03
C GLN A 296 -27.68 2.91 17.49
N HIS A 297 -28.12 2.03 18.40
CA HIS A 297 -28.33 2.38 19.80
C HIS A 297 -27.07 2.26 20.68
N ILE A 298 -25.95 1.76 20.15
CA ILE A 298 -24.70 1.62 20.92
C ILE A 298 -24.16 2.96 21.40
N LEU A 299 -24.35 4.02 20.62
CA LEU A 299 -23.89 5.37 20.98
C LEU A 299 -24.76 6.01 22.08
N ASP A 300 -26.00 5.55 22.25
CA ASP A 300 -26.99 6.09 23.21
C ASP A 300 -27.12 5.21 24.48
N GLN A 301 -26.49 4.03 24.50
CA GLN A 301 -26.57 3.08 25.61
C GLN A 301 -25.72 3.53 26.80
N LYS A 302 -26.38 3.77 27.94
CA LYS A 302 -25.73 4.14 29.23
C LYS A 302 -24.92 3.01 29.86
N GLU A 303 -25.31 1.75 29.62
CA GLU A 303 -24.61 0.56 30.09
C GLU A 303 -24.26 -0.32 28.88
N LEU A 304 -22.97 -0.37 28.56
CA LEU A 304 -22.44 -1.30 27.57
C LEU A 304 -22.11 -2.61 28.28
N ASN A 305 -22.58 -3.73 27.73
CA ASN A 305 -22.20 -5.04 28.22
C ASN A 305 -20.68 -5.22 28.02
N MET A 306 -19.97 -5.81 28.99
CA MET A 306 -18.50 -5.92 29.01
C MET A 306 -17.88 -6.82 27.92
N ARG A 307 -18.65 -7.21 26.91
CA ARG A 307 -18.25 -8.14 25.84
C ARG A 307 -17.78 -7.43 24.58
#